data_AF-A0A8E2I7G5-F1
#
_entry.id   AF-A0A8E2I7G5-F1
#
_cell.length_a   1.000
_cell.length_b   1.000
_cell.length_c   1.000
_cell.angle_alpha   90.00
_cell.angle_beta   90.00
_cell.angle_gamma   90.00
#
_symmetry.space_group_name_H-M   'P 1'
#
loop_
_entity.id
_entity.type
_entity.pdbx_description
1 polymer ?
#
loop_
_entity_poly.entity_id
_entity_poly.type
_entity_poly.pdbx_seq_one_letter_code
_entity_poly.pdbx_strand_id
1 'polypeptide(L)'
;MVKIGVLGLQGAVREHVQAIEACGEEAIIIKTKDQLDEIDGIILPGGESTTMRRLLDRYDFMDKLRQFGEQGKPMFGTCAGLILLAKKIQGYDEPHIGLMDVMVERNSFGRQKDSFEADLAIAGVSDHFNAVFIRAPHIVNVGEDVEVLAKHEGKIVAARDRHYLGCSFHPELTKDSGLTQYFIDIVKKQKVLNK
;
A
#
# COMPACT_ATOMS: atom_id res chain seq x y z
N MET A 1 -11.87 9.07 15.79
CA MET A 1 -11.03 7.90 15.50
C MET A 1 -11.57 7.19 14.29
N VAL A 2 -10.66 6.69 13.45
CA VAL A 2 -10.93 5.80 12.33
C VAL A 2 -10.34 4.43 12.63
N LYS A 3 -10.92 3.39 12.02
CA LYS A 3 -10.46 2.01 12.14
C LYS A 3 -9.71 1.65 10.87
N ILE A 4 -8.42 1.34 11.00
CA ILE A 4 -7.57 0.97 9.88
C ILE A 4 -7.30 -0.54 9.94
N GLY A 5 -7.70 -1.25 8.89
CA GLY A 5 -7.37 -2.67 8.74
C GLY A 5 -5.93 -2.85 8.28
N VAL A 6 -5.27 -3.90 8.74
CA VAL A 6 -4.03 -4.41 8.14
C VAL A 6 -4.29 -5.84 7.70
N LEU A 7 -4.11 -6.13 6.41
CA LEU A 7 -4.33 -7.49 5.89
C LEU A 7 -3.34 -8.48 6.54
N GLY A 8 -3.88 -9.42 7.31
CA GLY A 8 -3.15 -10.30 8.22
C GLY A 8 -2.80 -11.68 7.68
N LEU A 9 -2.90 -11.90 6.37
CA LEU A 9 -2.68 -13.23 5.75
C LEU A 9 -1.19 -13.58 5.64
N GLN A 10 -0.33 -12.59 5.39
CA GLN A 10 1.12 -12.72 5.30
C GLN A 10 1.74 -11.30 5.32
N GLY A 11 2.95 -11.15 5.86
CA GLY A 11 3.72 -9.90 5.76
C GLY A 11 4.06 -9.24 7.08
N ALA A 12 4.56 -7.99 7.00
CA ALA A 12 4.97 -7.14 8.13
C ALA A 12 3.77 -6.51 8.86
N VAL A 13 2.85 -7.35 9.35
CA VAL A 13 1.57 -6.91 9.92
C VAL A 13 1.77 -6.12 11.22
N ARG A 14 2.68 -6.58 12.08
CA ARG A 14 2.87 -6.02 13.43
C ARG A 14 3.40 -4.59 13.35
N GLU A 15 4.34 -4.35 12.47
CA GLU A 15 4.99 -3.05 12.26
C GLU A 15 3.97 -2.02 11.74
N HIS A 16 3.08 -2.43 10.81
CA HIS A 16 1.97 -1.58 10.36
C HIS A 16 0.97 -1.25 11.47
N VAL A 17 0.61 -2.22 12.31
CA VAL A 17 -0.25 -2.00 13.48
C VAL A 17 0.37 -0.94 14.40
N GLN A 18 1.66 -1.09 14.72
CA GLN A 18 2.37 -0.13 15.57
C GLN A 18 2.42 1.27 14.97
N ALA A 19 2.63 1.39 13.65
CA ALA A 19 2.65 2.68 12.96
C ALA A 19 1.27 3.38 13.00
N ILE A 20 0.18 2.63 12.85
CA ILE A 20 -1.19 3.16 12.97
C ILE A 20 -1.46 3.63 14.39
N GLU A 21 -1.14 2.81 15.40
CA GLU A 21 -1.35 3.14 16.81
C GLU A 21 -0.51 4.34 17.24
N ALA A 22 0.71 4.49 16.71
CA ALA A 22 1.57 5.66 16.94
C ALA A 22 0.95 6.96 16.39
N CYS A 23 0.08 6.87 15.39
CA CYS A 23 -0.70 7.99 14.87
C CYS A 23 -2.00 8.25 15.67
N GLY A 24 -2.27 7.46 16.73
CA GLY A 24 -3.43 7.62 17.60
C GLY A 24 -4.75 7.06 17.05
N GLU A 25 -4.69 6.16 16.07
CA GLU A 25 -5.88 5.51 15.48
C GLU A 25 -5.96 4.01 15.82
N GLU A 26 -7.12 3.41 15.60
CA GLU A 26 -7.38 2.01 15.92
C GLU A 26 -6.94 1.10 14.77
N ALA A 27 -6.07 0.13 15.06
CA ALA A 27 -5.60 -0.87 14.09
C ALA A 27 -6.33 -2.21 14.27
N ILE A 28 -6.82 -2.79 13.18
CA ILE A 28 -7.49 -4.10 13.19
C ILE A 28 -6.75 -5.06 12.26
N ILE A 29 -6.30 -6.22 12.78
CA ILE A 29 -5.71 -7.26 11.94
C ILE A 29 -6.83 -8.02 11.22
N ILE A 30 -6.83 -7.97 9.90
CA ILE A 30 -7.85 -8.57 9.04
C ILE A 30 -7.44 -9.98 8.64
N LYS A 31 -8.10 -10.99 9.19
CA LYS A 31 -7.89 -12.42 8.89
C LYS A 31 -9.07 -13.06 8.17
N THR A 32 -10.27 -12.49 8.32
CA THR A 32 -11.48 -12.92 7.61
C THR A 32 -12.09 -11.76 6.82
N LYS A 33 -12.79 -12.08 5.73
CA LYS A 33 -13.37 -11.09 4.81
C LYS A 33 -14.47 -10.24 5.46
N ASP A 34 -15.18 -10.78 6.45
CA ASP A 34 -16.26 -10.07 7.15
C ASP A 34 -15.73 -8.90 7.99
N GLN A 35 -14.47 -8.97 8.46
CA GLN A 35 -13.84 -7.86 9.19
C GLN A 35 -13.62 -6.61 8.32
N LEU A 36 -13.72 -6.72 6.98
CA LEU A 36 -13.63 -5.57 6.08
C LEU A 36 -14.81 -4.59 6.26
N ASP A 37 -15.93 -5.07 6.81
CA ASP A 37 -17.10 -4.23 7.08
C ASP A 37 -16.89 -3.34 8.32
N GLU A 38 -15.93 -3.66 9.18
CA GLU A 38 -15.65 -2.98 10.45
C GLU A 38 -14.65 -1.81 10.33
N ILE A 39 -13.98 -1.67 9.18
CA ILE A 39 -12.88 -0.72 8.97
C ILE A 39 -13.23 0.40 7.98
N ASP A 40 -12.55 1.53 8.15
CA ASP A 40 -12.68 2.73 7.32
C ASP A 40 -11.66 2.78 6.17
N GLY A 41 -10.54 2.06 6.29
CA GLY A 41 -9.50 1.93 5.27
C GLY A 41 -8.61 0.72 5.56
N ILE A 42 -7.80 0.28 4.58
CA ILE A 42 -6.96 -0.92 4.73
C ILE A 42 -5.54 -0.73 4.21
N ILE A 43 -4.56 -1.26 4.94
CA ILE A 43 -3.18 -1.44 4.48
C ILE A 43 -2.99 -2.88 4.00
N LEU A 44 -2.45 -3.01 2.78
CA LEU A 44 -1.93 -4.24 2.20
C LEU A 44 -0.41 -4.24 2.43
N PRO A 45 0.11 -5.04 3.36
CA PRO A 45 1.50 -4.98 3.76
C PRO A 45 2.44 -5.58 2.71
N GLY A 46 3.74 -5.35 2.90
CA GLY A 46 4.79 -6.04 2.15
C GLY A 46 4.88 -7.52 2.49
N GLY A 47 5.61 -8.29 1.69
CA GLY A 47 5.64 -9.75 1.79
C GLY A 47 6.04 -10.41 0.48
N GLU A 48 5.47 -11.56 0.17
CA GLU A 48 5.63 -12.22 -1.13
C GLU A 48 4.30 -12.22 -1.88
N SER A 49 4.21 -11.39 -2.93
CA SER A 49 2.94 -11.10 -3.61
C SER A 49 2.27 -12.33 -4.21
N THR A 50 3.01 -13.35 -4.68
CA THR A 50 2.37 -14.56 -5.23
C THR A 50 1.74 -15.43 -4.16
N THR A 51 2.35 -15.49 -2.97
CA THR A 51 1.83 -16.17 -1.80
C THR A 51 0.61 -15.44 -1.27
N MET A 52 0.68 -14.11 -1.17
CA MET A 52 -0.47 -13.29 -0.82
C MET A 52 -1.63 -13.51 -1.79
N ARG A 53 -1.39 -13.48 -3.11
CA ARG A 53 -2.43 -13.76 -4.12
C ARG A 53 -3.08 -15.13 -3.90
N ARG A 54 -2.28 -16.19 -3.73
CA ARG A 54 -2.80 -17.55 -3.46
C ARG A 54 -3.64 -17.62 -2.18
N LEU A 55 -3.25 -16.89 -1.14
CA LEU A 55 -4.02 -16.81 0.11
C LEU A 55 -5.32 -16.02 -0.09
N LEU A 56 -5.28 -14.91 -0.82
CA LEU A 56 -6.47 -14.13 -1.15
C LEU A 56 -7.48 -14.94 -1.95
N ASP A 57 -7.02 -15.74 -2.92
CA ASP A 57 -7.86 -16.67 -3.68
C ASP A 57 -8.44 -17.77 -2.79
N ARG A 58 -7.61 -18.39 -1.93
CA ARG A 58 -8.04 -19.47 -1.03
C ARG A 58 -9.11 -19.05 -0.02
N TYR A 59 -9.08 -17.79 0.43
CA TYR A 59 -9.99 -17.26 1.44
C TYR A 59 -11.07 -16.34 0.86
N ASP A 60 -11.24 -16.33 -0.46
CA ASP A 60 -12.23 -15.52 -1.19
C ASP A 60 -12.18 -14.01 -0.84
N PHE A 61 -10.99 -13.47 -0.62
CA PHE A 61 -10.80 -12.06 -0.31
C PHE A 61 -10.81 -11.17 -1.55
N MET A 62 -10.45 -11.71 -2.71
CA MET A 62 -10.20 -10.93 -3.92
C MET A 62 -11.35 -10.00 -4.28
N ASP A 63 -12.56 -10.54 -4.42
CA ASP A 63 -13.72 -9.75 -4.83
C ASP A 63 -14.18 -8.80 -3.73
N LYS A 64 -14.06 -9.20 -2.46
CA LYS A 64 -14.39 -8.35 -1.32
C LYS A 64 -13.45 -7.15 -1.20
N LEU A 65 -12.15 -7.32 -1.47
CA LEU A 65 -11.19 -6.21 -1.49
C LEU A 65 -11.42 -5.27 -2.68
N ARG A 66 -11.81 -5.80 -3.85
CA ARG A 66 -12.21 -4.96 -4.99
C ARG A 66 -13.42 -4.12 -4.65
N GLN A 67 -14.49 -4.74 -4.16
CA GLN A 67 -15.71 -4.05 -3.73
C GLN A 67 -15.42 -3.00 -2.65
N PHE A 68 -14.57 -3.33 -1.67
CA PHE A 68 -14.15 -2.39 -0.62
C PHE A 68 -13.54 -1.12 -1.22
N GLY A 69 -12.59 -1.28 -2.14
CA GLY A 69 -11.95 -0.14 -2.80
C GLY A 69 -12.87 0.63 -3.74
N GLU A 70 -13.75 -0.06 -4.47
CA GLU A 70 -14.73 0.54 -5.39
C GLU A 70 -15.81 1.35 -4.67
N GLN A 71 -16.14 0.99 -3.42
CA GLN A 71 -17.00 1.77 -2.53
C GLN A 71 -16.35 3.07 -2.02
N GLY A 72 -15.13 3.39 -2.46
CA GLY A 72 -14.43 4.62 -2.06
C GLY A 72 -13.65 4.50 -0.75
N LYS A 73 -13.58 3.30 -0.13
CA LYS A 73 -12.76 3.11 1.07
C LYS A 73 -11.27 3.07 0.72
N PRO A 74 -10.41 3.87 1.36
CA PRO A 74 -9.00 3.94 0.99
C PRO A 74 -8.23 2.64 1.19
N MET A 75 -7.25 2.42 0.30
CA MET A 75 -6.35 1.27 0.35
C MET A 75 -4.90 1.75 0.21
N PHE A 76 -4.01 1.23 1.05
CA PHE A 76 -2.58 1.51 0.99
C PHE A 76 -1.78 0.25 0.71
N GLY A 77 -1.16 0.15 -0.46
CA GLY A 77 -0.23 -0.93 -0.79
C GLY A 77 1.21 -0.56 -0.50
N THR A 78 1.89 -1.31 0.38
CA THR A 78 3.34 -1.16 0.60
C THR A 78 4.11 -2.36 0.05
N CYS A 79 5.18 -2.11 -0.71
CA CYS A 79 6.02 -3.13 -1.35
C CYS A 79 5.19 -4.19 -2.11
N ALA A 80 5.03 -5.42 -1.58
CA ALA A 80 4.19 -6.45 -2.20
C ALA A 80 2.70 -6.05 -2.29
N GLY A 81 2.19 -5.26 -1.34
CA GLY A 81 0.84 -4.71 -1.40
C GLY A 81 0.61 -3.73 -2.54
N LEU A 82 1.66 -3.00 -2.96
CA LEU A 82 1.59 -2.17 -4.18
C LEU A 82 1.36 -3.04 -5.42
N ILE A 83 2.03 -4.20 -5.51
CA ILE A 83 1.83 -5.15 -6.61
C ILE A 83 0.39 -5.70 -6.59
N LEU A 84 -0.18 -5.96 -5.40
CA LEU A 84 -1.58 -6.39 -5.29
C LEU A 84 -2.55 -5.32 -5.82
N LEU A 85 -2.29 -4.05 -5.52
CA LEU A 85 -3.19 -2.95 -5.83
C LEU A 85 -3.09 -2.47 -7.30
N ALA A 86 -1.94 -2.66 -7.94
CA ALA A 86 -1.66 -2.21 -9.30
C ALA A 86 -2.57 -2.85 -10.36
N LYS A 87 -3.07 -2.03 -11.28
CA LYS A 87 -3.92 -2.44 -12.42
C LYS A 87 -3.16 -3.22 -13.49
N LYS A 88 -1.85 -3.05 -13.60
CA LYS A 88 -0.99 -3.83 -14.51
C LYS A 88 0.29 -4.28 -13.79
N ILE A 89 0.71 -5.50 -14.07
CA ILE A 89 1.98 -6.05 -13.58
C ILE A 89 2.77 -6.51 -14.80
N GLN A 90 4.00 -6.03 -14.95
CA GLN A 90 4.84 -6.39 -16.08
C GLN A 90 5.12 -7.90 -16.08
N GLY A 91 4.88 -8.55 -17.22
CA GLY A 91 5.04 -9.99 -17.39
C GLY A 91 3.88 -10.85 -16.87
N TYR A 92 2.74 -10.24 -16.52
CA TYR A 92 1.52 -10.94 -16.11
C TYR A 92 0.33 -10.47 -16.97
N ASP A 93 -0.51 -11.42 -17.38
CA ASP A 93 -1.69 -11.12 -18.19
C ASP A 93 -2.83 -10.49 -17.37
N GLU A 94 -2.92 -10.84 -16.08
CA GLU A 94 -3.97 -10.38 -15.17
C GLU A 94 -3.40 -9.65 -13.96
N PRO A 95 -4.10 -8.60 -13.48
CA PRO A 95 -3.77 -7.99 -12.20
C PRO A 95 -4.16 -8.89 -11.03
N HIS A 96 -3.74 -8.47 -9.85
CA HIS A 96 -4.27 -9.00 -8.61
C HIS A 96 -5.60 -8.30 -8.27
N ILE A 97 -5.59 -7.30 -7.38
CA ILE A 97 -6.78 -6.52 -7.04
C ILE A 97 -7.09 -5.54 -8.18
N GLY A 98 -6.09 -4.80 -8.64
CA GLY A 98 -6.16 -4.06 -9.91
C GLY A 98 -6.91 -2.73 -9.88
N LEU A 99 -6.87 -1.99 -8.77
CA LEU A 99 -7.63 -0.76 -8.57
C LEU A 99 -6.85 0.53 -8.81
N MET A 100 -5.54 0.53 -8.54
CA MET A 100 -4.69 1.70 -8.71
C MET A 100 -4.13 1.73 -10.14
N ASP A 101 -4.33 2.83 -10.87
CA ASP A 101 -3.97 2.96 -12.30
C ASP A 101 -2.46 3.14 -12.52
N VAL A 102 -1.69 2.13 -12.11
CA VAL A 102 -0.24 2.05 -12.24
C VAL A 102 0.16 0.71 -12.85
N MET A 103 1.28 0.71 -13.58
CA MET A 103 2.00 -0.50 -13.96
C MET A 103 3.18 -0.71 -13.04
N VAL A 104 3.30 -1.92 -12.49
CA VAL A 104 4.38 -2.28 -11.57
C VAL A 104 5.23 -3.40 -12.14
N GLU A 105 6.55 -3.29 -12.00
CA GLU A 105 7.50 -4.38 -12.24
C GLU A 105 8.05 -4.91 -10.92
N ARG A 106 8.09 -6.24 -10.76
CA ARG A 106 8.56 -6.92 -9.54
C ARG A 106 10.09 -6.94 -9.49
N ASN A 107 10.67 -6.78 -8.30
CA ASN A 107 12.11 -6.99 -8.02
C ASN A 107 13.07 -6.26 -9.00
N SER A 108 12.71 -5.05 -9.39
CA SER A 108 13.28 -4.30 -10.51
C SER A 108 14.50 -3.43 -10.15
N PHE A 109 14.92 -3.44 -8.88
CA PHE A 109 16.13 -2.76 -8.43
C PHE A 109 17.41 -3.62 -8.61
N GLY A 110 17.28 -4.86 -9.10
CA GLY A 110 18.38 -5.74 -9.49
C GLY A 110 19.04 -6.49 -8.31
N ARG A 111 19.86 -7.51 -8.63
CA ARG A 111 20.45 -8.47 -7.66
C ARG A 111 21.47 -7.87 -6.68
N GLN A 112 21.99 -6.68 -6.93
CA GLN A 112 23.01 -6.04 -6.07
C GLN A 112 22.42 -5.03 -5.08
N LYS A 113 21.16 -4.58 -5.30
CA LYS A 113 20.42 -3.66 -4.41
C LYS A 113 19.21 -4.37 -3.79
N ASP A 114 19.40 -5.60 -3.33
CA ASP A 114 18.32 -6.44 -2.80
C ASP A 114 17.67 -5.81 -1.56
N SER A 115 18.44 -5.02 -0.79
CA SER A 115 17.89 -4.11 0.22
C SER A 115 18.76 -2.86 0.33
N PHE A 116 18.15 -1.68 0.48
CA PHE A 116 18.86 -0.43 0.75
C PHE A 116 17.94 0.58 1.42
N GLU A 117 18.53 1.64 1.97
CA GLU A 117 17.80 2.79 2.50
C GLU A 117 18.11 4.02 1.65
N ALA A 118 17.13 4.89 1.50
CA ALA A 118 17.31 6.17 0.82
C ALA A 118 16.47 7.25 1.49
N ASP A 119 17.05 8.43 1.65
CA ASP A 119 16.31 9.62 2.07
C ASP A 119 15.50 10.16 0.87
N LEU A 120 14.20 10.34 1.06
CA LEU A 120 13.27 10.76 0.02
C LEU A 120 12.50 12.01 0.45
N ALA A 121 12.39 12.97 -0.48
CA ALA A 121 11.31 13.94 -0.44
C ALA A 121 10.03 13.30 -0.98
N ILE A 122 8.99 13.29 -0.17
CA ILE A 122 7.67 12.74 -0.48
C ILE A 122 6.66 13.89 -0.43
N ALA A 123 6.10 14.23 -1.60
CA ALA A 123 5.17 15.33 -1.75
C ALA A 123 3.97 15.23 -0.78
N GLY A 124 3.72 16.31 -0.04
CA GLY A 124 2.65 16.38 0.94
C GLY A 124 2.87 15.56 2.22
N VAL A 125 4.05 14.95 2.41
CA VAL A 125 4.38 14.11 3.56
C VAL A 125 5.61 14.61 4.31
N SER A 126 6.77 14.64 3.66
CA SER A 126 8.04 15.04 4.28
C SER A 126 9.08 15.40 3.22
N ASP A 127 9.96 16.36 3.52
CA ASP A 127 11.13 16.65 2.69
C ASP A 127 12.27 15.62 2.90
N HIS A 128 12.25 14.93 4.04
CA HIS A 128 13.24 13.93 4.45
C HIS A 128 12.54 12.72 5.08
N PHE A 129 12.37 11.65 4.31
CA PHE A 129 11.81 10.39 4.76
C PHE A 129 12.80 9.26 4.50
N ASN A 130 13.27 8.60 5.57
CA ASN A 130 14.16 7.44 5.44
C ASN A 130 13.37 6.22 4.95
N ALA A 131 13.40 5.96 3.64
CA ALA A 131 12.67 4.88 3.00
C ALA A 131 13.50 3.59 2.93
N VAL A 132 12.95 2.50 3.46
CA VAL A 132 13.58 1.18 3.48
C VAL A 132 13.08 0.32 2.32
N PHE A 133 13.96 -0.01 1.37
CA PHE A 133 13.65 -0.83 0.22
C PHE A 133 14.15 -2.25 0.46
N ILE A 134 13.27 -3.26 0.31
CA ILE A 134 13.62 -4.68 0.43
C ILE A 134 12.96 -5.40 -0.74
N ARG A 135 13.76 -5.89 -1.69
CA ARG A 135 13.33 -6.51 -2.95
C ARG A 135 12.19 -5.72 -3.60
N ALA A 136 12.37 -4.40 -3.62
CA ALA A 136 11.30 -3.48 -3.93
C ALA A 136 10.83 -3.66 -5.39
N PRO A 137 9.50 -3.61 -5.64
CA PRO A 137 9.01 -3.35 -6.98
C PRO A 137 9.29 -1.89 -7.37
N HIS A 138 9.04 -1.51 -8.62
CA HIS A 138 8.92 -0.09 -8.96
C HIS A 138 7.71 0.16 -9.85
N ILE A 139 7.21 1.39 -9.82
CA ILE A 139 6.14 1.84 -10.71
C ILE A 139 6.78 2.27 -12.03
N VAL A 140 6.45 1.53 -13.10
CA VAL A 140 6.96 1.72 -14.46
C VAL A 140 6.26 2.91 -15.14
N ASN A 141 4.93 2.97 -14.98
CA ASN A 141 4.11 4.06 -15.47
C ASN A 141 2.91 4.28 -14.56
N VAL A 142 2.31 5.45 -14.73
CA VAL A 142 1.13 5.90 -14.00
C VAL A 142 0.11 6.42 -14.99
N GLY A 143 -1.18 6.30 -14.67
CA GLY A 143 -2.27 6.93 -15.42
C GLY A 143 -2.25 8.46 -15.34
N GLU A 144 -3.10 9.10 -16.14
CA GLU A 144 -3.16 10.57 -16.27
C GLU A 144 -3.49 11.27 -14.94
N ASP A 145 -4.40 10.71 -14.16
CA ASP A 145 -4.89 11.29 -12.90
C ASP A 145 -4.08 10.85 -11.66
N VAL A 146 -2.99 10.12 -11.85
CA VAL A 146 -2.18 9.57 -10.75
C VAL A 146 -1.10 10.56 -10.36
N GLU A 147 -1.12 10.96 -9.08
CA GLU A 147 -0.14 11.85 -8.50
C GLU A 147 1.13 11.07 -8.13
N VAL A 148 2.28 11.47 -8.68
CA VAL A 148 3.59 10.94 -8.27
C VAL A 148 4.07 11.68 -7.04
N LEU A 149 4.17 10.98 -5.92
CA LEU A 149 4.57 11.56 -4.63
C LEU A 149 6.08 11.56 -4.43
N ALA A 150 6.79 10.53 -4.92
CA ALA A 150 8.24 10.44 -4.78
C ALA A 150 8.89 9.64 -5.91
N LYS A 151 10.14 10.00 -6.21
CA LYS A 151 11.02 9.27 -7.14
C LYS A 151 12.37 8.99 -6.49
N HIS A 152 12.98 7.86 -6.86
CA HIS A 152 14.35 7.50 -6.50
C HIS A 152 15.08 7.03 -7.76
N GLU A 153 16.23 7.65 -8.08
CA GLU A 153 17.00 7.35 -9.31
C GLU A 153 16.14 7.36 -10.59
N GLY A 154 15.19 8.31 -10.68
CA GLY A 154 14.26 8.43 -11.80
C GLY A 154 13.06 7.46 -11.79
N LYS A 155 13.06 6.44 -10.92
CA LYS A 155 11.95 5.49 -10.76
C LYS A 155 10.90 6.02 -9.80
N ILE A 156 9.62 5.79 -10.09
CA ILE A 156 8.51 6.17 -9.20
C ILE A 156 8.43 5.16 -8.06
N VAL A 157 8.45 5.66 -6.83
CA VAL A 157 8.51 4.85 -5.59
C VAL A 157 7.36 5.11 -4.62
N ALA A 158 6.65 6.22 -4.80
CA ALA A 158 5.38 6.49 -4.12
C ALA A 158 4.43 7.23 -5.07
N ALA A 159 3.17 6.83 -5.09
CA ALA A 159 2.13 7.43 -5.92
C ALA A 159 0.76 7.34 -5.24
N ARG A 160 -0.14 8.21 -5.67
CA ARG A 160 -1.52 8.26 -5.20
C ARG A 160 -2.48 8.34 -6.39
N ASP A 161 -3.49 7.49 -6.37
CA ASP A 161 -4.63 7.50 -7.30
C ASP A 161 -5.90 7.68 -6.46
N ARG A 162 -6.44 8.91 -6.41
CA ARG A 162 -7.64 9.25 -5.62
C ARG A 162 -7.49 8.89 -4.13
N HIS A 163 -8.07 7.76 -3.69
CA HIS A 163 -8.01 7.20 -2.33
C HIS A 163 -7.13 5.95 -2.22
N TYR A 164 -6.45 5.56 -3.28
CA TYR A 164 -5.44 4.52 -3.28
C TYR A 164 -4.06 5.16 -3.11
N LEU A 165 -3.31 4.66 -2.13
CA LEU A 165 -1.93 5.02 -1.89
C LEU A 165 -1.06 3.80 -2.20
N GLY A 166 0.10 4.03 -2.82
CA GLY A 166 1.03 2.96 -3.16
C GLY A 166 2.47 3.41 -2.95
N CYS A 167 3.29 2.57 -2.33
CA CYS A 167 4.73 2.77 -2.25
C CYS A 167 5.52 1.47 -2.43
N SER A 168 6.72 1.57 -2.98
CA SER A 168 7.60 0.41 -3.22
C SER A 168 8.47 0.03 -2.02
N PHE A 169 8.55 0.90 -1.02
CA PHE A 169 9.35 0.73 0.19
C PHE A 169 8.48 0.34 1.39
N HIS A 170 9.13 0.17 2.53
CA HIS A 170 8.53 -0.26 3.80
C HIS A 170 8.49 0.90 4.80
N PRO A 171 7.46 1.77 4.76
CA PRO A 171 7.33 2.87 5.72
C PRO A 171 7.13 2.37 7.16
N GLU A 172 6.69 1.13 7.35
CA GLU A 172 6.51 0.52 8.67
C GLU A 172 7.84 0.16 9.36
N LEU A 173 8.95 0.14 8.63
CA LEU A 173 10.28 -0.21 9.16
C LEU A 173 11.08 1.01 9.62
N THR A 174 10.50 2.21 9.55
CA THR A 174 11.09 3.45 10.08
C THR A 174 10.31 3.94 11.30
N LYS A 175 10.94 4.81 12.10
CA LYS A 175 10.27 5.50 13.21
C LYS A 175 9.39 6.66 12.74
N ASP A 176 9.61 7.13 11.51
CA ASP A 176 8.81 8.19 10.91
C ASP A 176 7.46 7.63 10.43
N SER A 177 6.38 8.01 11.13
CA SER A 177 5.01 7.60 10.77
C SER A 177 4.34 8.54 9.78
N GLY A 178 5.06 9.50 9.17
CA GLY A 178 4.50 10.54 8.31
C GLY A 178 3.69 9.99 7.13
N LEU A 179 4.16 8.92 6.46
CA LEU A 179 3.41 8.31 5.35
C LEU A 179 2.17 7.55 5.84
N THR A 180 2.23 6.93 7.01
CA THR A 180 1.06 6.29 7.65
C THR A 180 0.02 7.34 8.06
N GLN A 181 0.47 8.47 8.63
CA GLN A 181 -0.40 9.60 8.96
C GLN A 181 -1.06 10.17 7.70
N TYR A 182 -0.31 10.34 6.61
CA TYR A 182 -0.86 10.79 5.33
C TYR A 182 -1.97 9.86 4.83
N PHE A 183 -1.80 8.54 4.94
CA PHE A 183 -2.86 7.58 4.61
C PHE A 183 -4.08 7.72 5.54
N ILE A 184 -3.87 7.85 6.84
CA ILE A 184 -4.93 8.08 7.82
C ILE A 184 -5.74 9.34 7.50
N ASP A 185 -5.08 10.41 7.04
CA ASP A 185 -5.75 11.65 6.66
C ASP A 185 -6.61 11.47 5.39
N ILE A 186 -6.17 10.64 4.44
CA ILE A 186 -7.01 10.21 3.30
C ILE A 186 -8.26 9.47 3.80
N VAL A 187 -8.11 8.57 4.78
CA VAL A 187 -9.23 7.83 5.40
C VAL A 187 -10.19 8.75 6.11
N LYS A 188 -9.71 9.68 6.92
CA LYS A 188 -10.56 10.68 7.59
C LYS A 188 -11.33 11.51 6.58
N LYS A 189 -10.68 11.96 5.51
CA LYS A 189 -11.32 12.74 4.43
C LYS A 189 -12.42 11.93 3.73
N GLN A 190 -12.16 10.69 3.35
CA GLN A 190 -13.17 9.86 2.68
C GLN A 190 -14.35 9.50 3.59
N LYS A 191 -14.08 9.25 4.88
CA LYS A 191 -15.15 8.98 5.86
C LYS A 191 -16.10 10.16 6.03
N VAL A 192 -15.63 11.39 5.87
CA VAL A 192 -16.48 12.59 5.89
C VAL A 192 -17.30 12.71 4.60
N LEU A 193 -16.72 12.37 3.43
CA LEU A 193 -17.42 12.43 2.14
C LEU A 193 -18.51 11.37 1.96
N ASN A 194 -18.36 10.22 2.64
CA ASN A 194 -19.30 9.10 2.57
C ASN A 194 -20.43 9.15 3.61
N LYS A 195 -20.47 10.21 4.45
CA LYS A 195 -21.57 10.47 5.39
C LYS A 195 -22.57 11.45 4.79
#